data_AF-A0AA97AVM3-F1
#
_entry.id   AF-A0AA97AVM3-F1
#
_cell.length_a   1.000
_cell.length_b   1.000
_cell.length_c   1.000
_cell.angle_alpha   90.00
_cell.angle_beta   90.00
_cell.angle_gamma   90.00
#
_symmetry.space_group_name_H-M   'P 1'
#
loop_
_entity.id
_entity.type
_entity.pdbx_description
1 polymer ?
#
loop_
_entity_poly.entity_id
_entity_poly.type
_entity_poly.pdbx_seq_one_letter_code
_entity_poly.pdbx_strand_id
1 'polypeptide(L)'
;MTSGIDELINHLKERADFYIKHYQPTYDFCDEVVFGLSKFSTDDYKLQDIFPREIIEEHILEHCLSPLQADVIGGGLTSYMSTNQGGAKEIDYSSTISIYKRVVNEWRKKDWVEIEYDAEKLNFPIAINLVSIRD
;
A
#
# COMPACT_ATOMS: atom_id res chain seq x y z
N MET A 1 -1.87 26.04 -2.69
CA MET A 1 -1.97 25.26 -1.45
C MET A 1 -1.24 23.94 -1.66
N THR A 2 0.08 24.00 -1.85
CA THR A 2 0.95 22.86 -2.20
C THR A 2 1.85 22.42 -1.03
N SER A 3 1.93 23.20 0.06
CA SER A 3 2.84 22.89 1.17
C SER A 3 2.57 21.55 1.84
N GLY A 4 1.30 21.13 1.95
CA GLY A 4 0.94 19.91 2.67
C GLY A 4 1.31 18.60 1.96
N ILE A 5 1.27 18.56 0.63
CA ILE A 5 1.63 17.35 -0.12
C ILE A 5 3.14 17.19 -0.22
N ASP A 6 3.86 18.29 -0.44
CA ASP A 6 5.33 18.30 -0.52
C ASP A 6 5.95 17.89 0.84
N GLU A 7 5.40 18.40 1.95
CA GLU A 7 5.79 17.99 3.30
C GLU A 7 5.57 16.49 3.54
N LEU A 8 4.42 15.95 3.14
CA LEU A 8 4.14 14.53 3.24
C LEU A 8 5.10 13.71 2.36
N ILE A 9 5.33 14.11 1.12
CA ILE A 9 6.23 13.40 0.19
C ILE A 9 7.65 13.33 0.77
N ASN A 10 8.15 14.44 1.30
CA ASN A 10 9.47 14.46 1.94
C ASN A 10 9.52 13.55 3.16
N HIS A 11 8.49 13.58 4.00
CA HIS A 11 8.37 12.67 5.13
C HIS A 11 8.39 11.20 4.69
N LEU A 12 7.58 10.84 3.68
CA LEU A 12 7.51 9.45 3.20
C LEU A 12 8.84 8.98 2.59
N LYS A 13 9.61 9.86 1.93
CA LYS A 13 10.96 9.54 1.45
C LYS A 13 11.91 9.24 2.60
N GLU A 14 11.92 10.07 3.64
CA GLU A 14 12.72 9.83 4.85
C GLU A 14 12.33 8.52 5.54
N ARG A 15 11.03 8.20 5.57
CA ARG A 15 10.53 6.94 6.11
C ARG A 15 11.02 5.76 5.27
N ALA A 16 10.90 5.82 3.95
CA ALA A 16 11.39 4.76 3.07
C ALA A 16 12.88 4.43 3.32
N ASP A 17 13.72 5.46 3.40
CA ASP A 17 15.14 5.32 3.73
C ASP A 17 15.36 4.66 5.10
N PHE A 18 14.57 5.04 6.10
CA PHE A 18 14.62 4.44 7.43
C PHE A 18 14.22 2.96 7.42
N TYR A 19 13.13 2.60 6.74
CA TYR A 19 12.64 1.22 6.67
C TYR A 19 13.65 0.30 6.01
N ILE A 20 14.25 0.72 4.88
CA ILE A 20 15.30 -0.03 4.18
C ILE A 20 16.53 -0.20 5.06
N LYS A 21 17.01 0.89 5.68
CA LYS A 21 18.22 0.87 6.48
C LYS A 21 18.10 0.00 7.74
N HIS A 22 16.90 -0.12 8.30
CA HIS A 22 16.66 -0.77 9.59
C HIS A 22 15.84 -2.07 9.48
N TYR A 23 15.59 -2.58 8.27
CA TYR A 23 14.82 -3.81 8.01
C TYR A 23 13.53 -3.88 8.85
N GLN A 24 12.80 -2.77 8.88
CA GLN A 24 11.56 -2.67 9.66
C GLN A 24 10.39 -3.32 8.92
N PRO A 25 9.31 -3.72 9.62
CA PRO A 25 8.15 -4.31 8.97
C PRO A 25 7.52 -3.37 7.94
N THR A 26 7.48 -3.80 6.71
CA THR A 26 7.07 -3.03 5.53
C THR A 26 5.58 -2.69 5.49
N TYR A 27 4.75 -3.38 6.27
CA TYR A 27 3.32 -3.09 6.39
C TYR A 27 3.05 -1.69 6.99
N ASP A 28 3.84 -1.26 7.99
CA ASP A 28 3.69 0.06 8.61
C ASP A 28 4.01 1.18 7.60
N PHE A 29 5.01 0.95 6.74
CA PHE A 29 5.35 1.89 5.67
C PHE A 29 4.25 1.97 4.61
N CYS A 30 3.72 0.84 4.17
CA CYS A 30 2.61 0.80 3.22
C CYS A 30 1.37 1.55 3.76
N ASP A 31 1.03 1.34 5.04
CA ASP A 31 -0.04 2.07 5.72
C ASP A 31 0.19 3.60 5.66
N GLU A 32 1.39 4.06 6.01
CA GLU A 32 1.74 5.50 5.95
C GLU A 32 1.60 6.07 4.53
N VAL A 33 2.05 5.34 3.51
CA VAL A 33 1.92 5.74 2.10
C VAL A 33 0.46 5.79 1.68
N VAL A 34 -0.31 4.72 1.88
CA VAL A 34 -1.71 4.62 1.45
C VAL A 34 -2.56 5.65 2.17
N PHE A 35 -2.48 5.74 3.51
CA PHE A 35 -3.29 6.70 4.27
C PHE A 35 -2.85 8.13 4.05
N GLY A 36 -1.54 8.38 4.02
CA GLY A 36 -0.97 9.70 3.78
C GLY A 36 -1.45 10.26 2.44
N LEU A 37 -1.19 9.52 1.36
CA LEU A 37 -1.51 9.95 0.01
C LEU A 37 -3.02 9.93 -0.28
N SER A 38 -3.83 9.14 0.46
CA SER A 38 -5.29 9.13 0.30
C SER A 38 -5.99 10.46 0.60
N LYS A 39 -5.26 11.43 1.18
CA LYS A 39 -5.75 12.78 1.49
C LYS A 39 -5.65 13.74 0.30
N PHE A 40 -4.97 13.33 -0.77
CA PHE A 40 -4.67 14.17 -1.94
C PHE A 40 -5.23 13.53 -3.22
N SER A 41 -5.37 14.33 -4.28
CA SER A 41 -5.76 13.78 -5.59
C SER A 41 -4.62 12.99 -6.19
N THR A 42 -4.91 11.95 -6.96
CA THR A 42 -3.91 11.27 -7.81
C THR A 42 -3.48 12.12 -9.01
N ASP A 43 -4.00 13.33 -9.17
CA ASP A 43 -3.44 14.35 -10.07
C ASP A 43 -2.29 15.13 -9.43
N ASP A 44 -2.18 15.13 -8.09
CA ASP A 44 -1.22 15.94 -7.35
C ASP A 44 0.11 15.19 -7.09
N TYR A 45 0.12 13.86 -7.28
CA TYR A 45 1.30 13.03 -7.07
C TYR A 45 1.33 11.87 -8.05
N LYS A 46 2.48 11.20 -8.13
CA LYS A 46 2.64 9.90 -8.79
C LYS A 46 3.66 9.08 -8.00
N LEU A 47 3.36 7.81 -7.72
CA LEU A 47 4.23 6.96 -6.90
C LEU A 47 5.66 6.87 -7.47
N GLN A 48 5.76 6.75 -8.79
CA GLN A 48 7.01 6.65 -9.54
C GLN A 48 7.87 7.93 -9.48
N ASP A 49 7.29 9.08 -9.13
CA ASP A 49 8.02 10.33 -8.95
C ASP A 49 8.51 10.49 -7.50
N ILE A 50 7.94 9.69 -6.58
CA ILE A 50 8.25 9.73 -5.15
C ILE A 50 9.28 8.64 -4.79
N PHE A 51 9.10 7.43 -5.29
CA PHE A 51 9.87 6.26 -4.87
C PHE A 51 10.49 5.51 -6.07
N PRO A 52 11.67 4.87 -5.88
CA PRO A 52 12.18 3.88 -6.81
C PRO A 52 11.22 2.70 -6.98
N ARG A 53 11.32 2.05 -8.15
CA ARG A 53 10.49 0.89 -8.53
C ARG A 53 10.46 -0.20 -7.45
N GLU A 54 11.62 -0.60 -6.96
CA GLU A 54 11.79 -1.66 -5.93
C GLU A 54 10.99 -1.36 -4.66
N ILE A 55 11.06 -0.11 -4.16
CA ILE A 55 10.28 0.32 -2.98
C ILE A 55 8.78 0.21 -3.25
N ILE A 56 8.34 0.59 -4.44
CA ILE A 56 6.93 0.52 -4.80
C ILE A 56 6.46 -0.93 -4.86
N GLU A 57 7.17 -1.79 -5.57
CA GLU A 57 6.78 -3.19 -5.76
C GLU A 57 6.84 -3.98 -4.44
N GLU A 58 7.97 -3.93 -3.73
CA GLU A 58 8.26 -4.81 -2.58
C GLU A 58 7.73 -4.27 -1.24
N HIS A 59 7.49 -2.97 -1.12
CA HIS A 59 7.14 -2.37 0.18
C HIS A 59 5.81 -1.63 0.19
N ILE A 60 5.21 -1.38 -0.98
CA ILE A 60 3.89 -0.75 -1.08
C ILE A 60 2.89 -1.73 -1.70
N LEU A 61 3.10 -2.12 -2.96
CA LEU A 61 2.12 -2.89 -3.73
C LEU A 61 1.93 -4.31 -3.20
N GLU A 62 3.00 -5.01 -2.81
CA GLU A 62 2.90 -6.34 -2.19
C GLU A 62 1.98 -6.33 -0.96
N HIS A 63 2.08 -5.29 -0.13
CA HIS A 63 1.29 -5.15 1.09
C HIS A 63 -0.15 -4.68 0.86
N CYS A 64 -0.44 -4.05 -0.28
CA CYS A 64 -1.81 -3.72 -0.69
C CYS A 64 -2.63 -4.97 -1.05
N LEU A 65 -2.00 -6.11 -1.36
CA LEU A 65 -2.69 -7.30 -1.83
C LEU A 65 -3.62 -7.92 -0.77
N SER A 66 -3.15 -8.04 0.47
CA SER A 66 -3.89 -8.68 1.55
C SER A 66 -5.23 -7.98 1.87
N PRO A 67 -5.29 -6.64 2.03
CA PRO A 67 -6.56 -5.92 2.14
C PRO A 67 -7.52 -6.15 0.97
N LEU A 68 -7.02 -6.23 -0.27
CA LEU A 68 -7.88 -6.48 -1.43
C LEU A 68 -8.43 -7.92 -1.46
N GLN A 69 -7.63 -8.90 -1.03
CA GLN A 69 -8.08 -10.28 -0.90
C GLN A 69 -9.16 -10.41 0.19
N ALA A 70 -8.99 -9.71 1.32
CA ALA A 70 -9.98 -9.68 2.39
C ALA A 70 -11.33 -9.08 1.93
N ASP A 71 -11.30 -8.02 1.12
CA ASP A 71 -12.50 -7.43 0.51
C ASP A 71 -13.28 -8.44 -0.36
N VAL A 72 -12.58 -9.25 -1.16
CA VAL A 72 -13.21 -10.26 -2.04
C VAL A 72 -13.82 -11.40 -1.23
N ILE A 73 -13.13 -11.87 -0.20
CA ILE A 73 -13.60 -12.97 0.66
C ILE A 73 -14.77 -12.50 1.57
N GLY A 74 -14.92 -11.19 1.79
CA GLY A 74 -15.83 -10.64 2.79
C GLY A 74 -15.39 -10.97 4.22
N GLY A 75 -14.09 -11.24 4.39
CA GLY A 75 -13.47 -11.58 5.68
C GLY A 75 -12.90 -10.36 6.38
N GLY A 76 -12.68 -10.48 7.69
CA GLY A 76 -11.89 -9.50 8.43
C GLY A 76 -10.40 -9.61 8.10
N LEU A 77 -9.67 -8.51 8.27
CA LEU A 77 -8.21 -8.48 8.17
C LEU A 77 -7.63 -8.35 9.57
N THR A 78 -7.03 -9.42 10.09
CA THR A 78 -6.38 -9.39 11.41
C THR A 78 -4.89 -9.67 11.28
N SER A 79 -4.10 -8.97 12.08
CA SER A 79 -2.66 -9.18 12.21
C SER A 79 -2.29 -9.43 13.66
N TYR A 80 -1.20 -10.15 13.90
CA TYR A 80 -0.72 -10.51 15.23
C TYR A 80 0.61 -9.82 15.50
N MET A 81 0.62 -8.92 16.48
CA MET A 81 1.87 -8.32 16.96
C MET A 81 2.36 -9.06 18.20
N SER A 82 3.63 -9.48 18.16
CA SER A 82 4.33 -9.98 19.34
C SER A 82 4.50 -8.86 20.36
N THR A 83 4.02 -9.08 21.57
CA THR A 83 4.23 -8.16 22.69
C THR A 83 5.53 -8.50 23.41
N ASN A 84 6.17 -7.50 24.02
CA ASN A 84 7.41 -7.67 24.80
C ASN A 84 7.28 -8.63 26.00
N GLN A 85 6.06 -9.09 26.31
CA GLN A 85 5.77 -10.05 27.38
C GLN A 85 5.50 -11.48 26.86
N GLY A 86 5.77 -11.76 25.57
CA GLY A 86 5.66 -13.10 24.99
C GLY A 86 4.24 -13.52 24.59
N GLY A 87 3.27 -12.61 24.64
CA GLY A 87 1.92 -12.84 24.09
C GLY A 87 1.75 -12.20 22.71
N ALA A 88 0.86 -12.73 21.87
CA ALA A 88 0.46 -12.07 20.63
C ALA A 88 -0.79 -11.22 20.88
N LYS A 89 -0.79 -9.97 20.42
CA LYS A 89 -1.99 -9.13 20.37
C LYS A 89 -2.56 -9.20 18.97
N GLU A 90 -3.81 -9.62 18.87
CA GLU A 90 -4.58 -9.51 17.63
C GLU A 90 -5.01 -8.06 17.43
N ILE A 91 -4.85 -7.58 16.20
CA ILE A 91 -5.23 -6.24 15.78
C ILE A 91 -6.13 -6.37 14.57
N ASP A 92 -7.31 -5.76 14.66
CA ASP A 92 -8.29 -5.73 13.58
C ASP A 92 -8.01 -4.53 12.66
N TYR A 93 -7.63 -4.85 11.43
CA TYR A 93 -7.38 -3.92 10.33
C TYR A 93 -8.55 -3.86 9.34
N SER A 94 -9.69 -4.49 9.63
CA SER A 94 -10.82 -4.56 8.68
C SER A 94 -11.33 -3.17 8.27
N SER A 95 -11.18 -2.17 9.14
CA SER A 95 -11.55 -0.78 8.84
C SER A 95 -10.71 -0.15 7.71
N THR A 96 -9.50 -0.66 7.46
CA THR A 96 -8.58 -0.11 6.46
C THR A 96 -8.85 -0.62 5.05
N ILE A 97 -9.51 -1.77 4.92
CA ILE A 97 -9.79 -2.46 3.64
C ILE A 97 -10.39 -1.51 2.60
N SER A 98 -11.40 -0.72 3.01
CA SER A 98 -12.08 0.22 2.12
C SER A 98 -11.16 1.32 1.57
N ILE A 99 -10.18 1.76 2.37
CA ILE A 99 -9.23 2.80 1.97
C ILE A 99 -8.22 2.23 0.98
N TYR A 100 -7.65 1.08 1.29
CA TYR A 100 -6.74 0.35 0.39
C TYR A 100 -7.38 0.12 -0.98
N LYS A 101 -8.60 -0.45 -0.98
CA LYS A 101 -9.36 -0.66 -2.21
C LYS A 101 -9.59 0.62 -2.99
N ARG A 102 -9.98 1.70 -2.32
CA ARG A 102 -10.20 3.00 -2.98
C ARG A 102 -8.90 3.50 -3.62
N VAL A 103 -7.82 3.56 -2.86
CA VAL A 103 -6.53 4.11 -3.32
C VAL A 103 -5.95 3.31 -4.47
N VAL A 104 -5.90 1.98 -4.35
CA VAL A 104 -5.39 1.12 -5.43
C VAL A 104 -6.25 1.25 -6.69
N ASN A 105 -7.57 1.36 -6.57
CA ASN A 105 -8.44 1.61 -7.73
C ASN A 105 -8.17 2.96 -8.39
N GLU A 106 -7.84 4.01 -7.62
CA GLU A 106 -7.43 5.29 -8.20
C GLU A 106 -6.09 5.17 -8.94
N TRP A 107 -5.12 4.46 -8.38
CA TRP A 107 -3.85 4.19 -9.08
C TRP A 107 -4.05 3.38 -10.35
N ARG A 108 -4.96 2.40 -10.33
CA ARG A 108 -5.33 1.62 -11.52
C ARG A 108 -5.99 2.47 -12.60
N LYS A 109 -6.91 3.39 -12.23
CA LYS A 109 -7.53 4.33 -13.18
C LYS A 109 -6.54 5.29 -13.85
N LYS A 110 -5.38 5.50 -13.23
CA LYS A 110 -4.29 6.31 -13.76
C LYS A 110 -3.28 5.50 -14.58
N ASP A 111 -3.54 4.21 -14.81
CA ASP A 111 -2.63 3.27 -15.47
C ASP A 111 -1.24 3.22 -14.81
N TRP A 112 -1.18 3.41 -13.48
CA TRP A 112 0.07 3.26 -12.73
C TRP A 112 0.32 1.83 -12.29
N VAL A 113 -0.77 1.11 -12.02
CA VAL A 113 -0.75 -0.28 -11.57
C VAL A 113 -1.81 -1.11 -12.31
N GLU A 114 -1.50 -2.39 -12.49
CA GLU A 114 -2.42 -3.42 -12.94
C GLU A 114 -2.60 -4.45 -11.83
N ILE A 115 -3.82 -5.00 -11.73
CA ILE A 115 -4.12 -6.07 -10.77
C ILE A 115 -4.24 -7.36 -11.57
N GLU A 116 -3.40 -8.33 -11.24
CA GLU A 116 -3.50 -9.68 -11.74
C GLU A 116 -4.52 -10.44 -10.88
N TYR A 117 -5.43 -11.16 -11.53
CA TYR A 117 -6.48 -11.92 -10.88
C TYR A 117 -6.30 -13.41 -11.14
N ASP A 118 -6.63 -14.22 -10.14
CA ASP A 118 -6.73 -15.67 -10.26
C ASP A 118 -7.80 -16.02 -11.31
N ALA A 119 -7.41 -16.77 -12.34
CA ALA A 119 -8.31 -17.14 -13.44
C ALA A 119 -9.42 -18.11 -13.00
N GLU A 120 -9.22 -18.86 -11.91
CA GLU A 120 -10.15 -19.87 -11.41
C GLU A 120 -11.00 -19.37 -10.24
N LYS A 121 -10.55 -18.33 -9.53
CA LYS A 121 -11.29 -17.71 -8.42
C LYS A 121 -11.83 -16.35 -8.83
N LEU A 122 -13.16 -16.23 -8.78
CA LEU A 122 -13.89 -15.03 -9.19
C LEU A 122 -13.28 -13.74 -8.58
N ASN A 123 -12.57 -12.98 -9.40
CA ASN A 123 -11.96 -11.68 -9.06
C ASN A 123 -11.00 -11.70 -7.86
N PHE A 124 -10.37 -12.83 -7.53
CA PHE A 124 -9.41 -12.89 -6.43
C PHE A 124 -8.06 -12.30 -6.89
N PRO A 125 -7.57 -11.19 -6.32
CA PRO A 125 -6.31 -10.60 -6.74
C PRO A 125 -5.13 -11.43 -6.26
N ILE A 126 -4.14 -11.66 -7.13
CA ILE A 126 -2.93 -12.46 -6.84
C ILE A 126 -1.65 -11.65 -6.92
N ALA A 127 -1.64 -10.53 -7.66
CA ALA A 127 -0.54 -9.59 -7.70
C ALA A 127 -1.04 -8.18 -8.05
N ILE A 128 -0.28 -7.17 -7.63
CA ILE A 128 -0.44 -5.78 -8.08
C ILE A 128 0.90 -5.37 -8.69
N ASN A 129 0.90 -5.12 -9.98
CA ASN A 129 2.10 -4.84 -10.74
C ASN A 129 2.16 -3.37 -11.11
N LEU A 130 3.34 -2.76 -11.03
CA LEU A 130 3.56 -1.47 -11.68
C LEU A 130 3.40 -1.64 -13.19
N VAL A 131 2.62 -0.76 -13.81
CA VAL A 131 2.63 -0.65 -15.27
C VAL A 131 3.99 -0.08 -15.63
N SER A 132 4.83 -0.88 -16.30
CA SER A 132 6.07 -0.37 -16.88
C SER A 132 5.66 0.79 -17.77
N ILE A 133 6.22 1.97 -17.49
CA ILE A 133 6.20 3.05 -18.47
C ILE A 133 6.76 2.38 -19.73
N ARG A 134 5.93 2.26 -20.77
CA ARG A 134 6.45 1.96 -22.10
C ARG A 134 7.34 3.16 -22.41
N ASP A 135 8.64 2.98 -22.27
CA ASP A 135 9.63 3.89 -22.83
C ASP A 135 9.34 4.11 -24.33
#